data_AF-A0A809PGZ6-F1
#
_entry.id   AF-A0A809PGZ6-F1
#
_cell.length_a   1.000
_cell.length_b   1.000
_cell.length_c   1.000
_cell.angle_alpha   90.00
_cell.angle_beta   90.00
_cell.angle_gamma   90.00
#
_symmetry.space_group_name_H-M   'P 1'
#
loop_
_entity.id
_entity.type
_entity.pdbx_description
1 polymer ?
#
loop_
_entity_poly.entity_id
_entity_poly.type
_entity_poly.pdbx_seq_one_letter_code
_entity_poly.pdbx_strand_id
1 'polypeptide(L)'
;MLNTEAPSVNHTGLDLYPTTQLVDAFIDDQFNAIRAVSLAAAQIAAAVDAAAPRILAGGRLVYVGAGTSGRLGVLDGVELLPTFSWPNERALSLLAGGKQAMFVAVEGAEDDAAQGAREIQELALTANDVVMLIAASGATPMCLVPCRQRARLVP
;
A
#
# COMPACT_ATOMS: atom_id res chain seq x y z
N MET A 1 -1.74 12.30 -17.97
CA MET A 1 -2.47 11.17 -17.37
C MET A 1 -1.49 10.36 -16.56
N LEU A 2 -1.89 9.87 -15.39
CA LEU A 2 -1.10 8.87 -14.68
C LEU A 2 -1.08 7.58 -15.50
N ASN A 3 0.03 6.83 -15.50
CA ASN A 3 0.14 5.59 -16.26
C ASN A 3 -0.93 4.55 -15.86
N THR A 4 -1.46 4.63 -14.63
CA THR A 4 -2.51 3.72 -14.13
C THR A 4 -3.86 3.91 -14.81
N GLU A 5 -4.13 5.09 -15.37
CA GLU A 5 -5.41 5.44 -15.99
C GLU A 5 -5.39 5.34 -17.52
N ALA A 6 -4.21 5.05 -18.10
CA ALA A 6 -4.06 4.90 -19.53
C ALA A 6 -4.48 3.48 -19.97
N PRO A 7 -5.33 3.33 -21.00
CA PRO A 7 -5.66 2.02 -21.52
C PRO A 7 -4.41 1.35 -22.11
N SER A 8 -4.30 0.04 -21.92
CA SER A 8 -3.22 -0.75 -22.51
C SER A 8 -3.32 -0.74 -24.03
N VAL A 9 -2.21 -0.43 -24.71
CA VAL A 9 -2.10 -0.52 -26.17
C VAL A 9 -1.81 -1.93 -26.68
N ASN A 10 -1.43 -2.85 -25.78
CA ASN A 10 -1.05 -4.22 -26.15
C ASN A 10 -2.27 -5.13 -26.36
N HIS A 11 -3.41 -4.79 -25.75
CA HIS A 11 -4.63 -5.60 -25.79
C HIS A 11 -5.88 -4.74 -26.08
N THR A 12 -5.86 -4.00 -27.19
CA THR A 12 -6.97 -3.07 -27.55
C THR A 12 -8.31 -3.76 -27.85
N GLY A 13 -8.31 -5.09 -28.02
CA GLY A 13 -9.52 -5.92 -28.20
C GLY A 13 -9.59 -7.05 -27.17
N LEU A 14 -9.14 -6.81 -25.94
CA LEU A 14 -9.08 -7.80 -24.86
C LEU A 14 -10.42 -8.52 -24.67
N ASP A 15 -11.54 -7.80 -24.76
CA ASP A 15 -12.91 -8.32 -24.61
C ASP A 15 -13.33 -9.30 -25.73
N LEU A 16 -12.60 -9.32 -26.85
CA LEU A 16 -12.85 -10.20 -28.00
C LEU A 16 -12.00 -11.48 -27.98
N TYR A 17 -11.08 -11.62 -27.03
CA TYR A 17 -10.18 -12.77 -26.96
C TYR A 17 -10.93 -14.05 -26.55
N PRO A 18 -10.59 -15.20 -27.16
CA PRO A 18 -10.92 -16.49 -26.58
C PRO A 18 -10.39 -16.61 -25.15
N THR A 19 -11.09 -17.34 -24.29
CA THR A 19 -10.71 -17.47 -22.86
C THR A 19 -9.28 -17.92 -22.65
N THR A 20 -8.74 -18.79 -23.50
CA THR A 20 -7.33 -19.22 -23.41
C THR A 20 -6.37 -18.05 -23.64
N GLN A 21 -6.62 -17.22 -24.64
CA GLN A 21 -5.80 -16.03 -24.92
C GLN A 21 -5.96 -14.94 -23.86
N LEU A 22 -7.13 -14.81 -23.23
CA LEU A 22 -7.33 -13.94 -22.06
C LEU A 22 -6.44 -14.36 -20.90
N VAL A 23 -6.42 -15.66 -20.59
CA VAL A 23 -5.59 -16.20 -19.52
C VAL A 23 -4.11 -16.00 -19.83
N ASP A 24 -3.68 -16.28 -21.06
CA ASP A 24 -2.30 -16.04 -21.50
C ASP A 24 -1.92 -14.55 -21.33
N ALA A 25 -2.77 -13.63 -21.76
CA ALA A 25 -2.53 -12.19 -21.61
C ALA A 25 -2.39 -11.76 -20.13
N PHE A 26 -3.18 -12.32 -19.22
CA PHE A 26 -3.09 -12.01 -17.79
C PHE A 26 -1.83 -12.60 -17.14
N ILE A 27 -1.42 -13.80 -17.55
CA ILE A 27 -0.16 -14.42 -17.10
C ILE A 27 1.02 -13.59 -17.59
N ASP A 28 1.00 -13.17 -18.86
CA ASP A 28 2.05 -12.32 -19.45
C ASP A 28 2.22 -11.01 -18.68
N ASP A 29 1.11 -10.40 -18.24
CA ASP A 29 1.18 -9.18 -17.44
C ASP A 29 1.76 -9.39 -16.03
N GLN A 30 1.66 -10.60 -15.47
CA GLN A 30 2.36 -10.92 -14.21
C GLN A 30 3.89 -10.84 -14.36
N PHE A 31 4.43 -11.21 -15.53
CA PHE A 31 5.87 -11.05 -15.78
C PHE A 31 6.29 -9.58 -15.81
N ASN A 32 5.41 -8.68 -16.28
CA ASN A 32 5.67 -7.25 -16.20
C ASN A 32 5.75 -6.77 -14.74
N ALA A 33 4.85 -7.25 -13.89
CA ALA A 33 4.86 -6.95 -12.46
C ALA A 33 6.15 -7.43 -11.78
N ILE A 34 6.58 -8.68 -12.05
CA ILE A 34 7.84 -9.24 -11.54
C ILE A 34 9.03 -8.39 -11.99
N ARG A 35 9.07 -8.01 -13.28
CA ARG A 35 10.13 -7.14 -13.80
C ARG A 35 10.14 -5.78 -13.11
N ALA A 36 8.98 -5.18 -12.87
CA ALA A 36 8.87 -3.90 -12.16
C ALA A 36 9.44 -3.98 -10.74
N VAL A 37 9.11 -5.05 -10.00
CA VAL A 37 9.67 -5.30 -8.66
C VAL A 37 11.18 -5.51 -8.72
N SER A 38 11.68 -6.26 -9.70
CA SER A 38 13.11 -6.48 -9.90
C SER A 38 13.87 -5.16 -10.15
N LEU A 39 13.31 -4.25 -10.95
CA LEU A 39 13.89 -2.93 -11.18
C LEU A 39 13.87 -2.03 -9.93
N ALA A 40 12.99 -2.29 -8.98
CA ALA A 40 12.89 -1.58 -7.70
C ALA A 40 13.71 -2.22 -6.56
N ALA A 41 14.44 -3.30 -6.82
CA ALA A 41 15.11 -4.09 -5.78
C ALA A 41 16.05 -3.26 -4.90
N ALA A 42 16.81 -2.33 -5.48
CA ALA A 42 17.74 -1.48 -4.72
C ALA A 42 17.00 -0.53 -3.77
N GLN A 43 15.87 0.04 -4.20
CA GLN A 43 15.03 0.92 -3.38
C GLN A 43 14.33 0.13 -2.27
N ILE A 44 13.87 -1.09 -2.56
CA ILE A 44 13.29 -1.99 -1.56
C ILE A 44 14.34 -2.34 -0.50
N ALA A 45 15.57 -2.69 -0.90
CA ALA A 45 16.67 -2.96 0.03
C ALA A 45 16.97 -1.74 0.91
N ALA A 46 17.08 -0.54 0.32
CA ALA A 46 17.30 0.69 1.08
C ALA A 46 16.16 0.99 2.07
N ALA A 47 14.90 0.70 1.70
CA ALA A 47 13.75 0.85 2.60
C ALA A 47 13.83 -0.13 3.77
N VAL A 48 14.22 -1.38 3.54
CA VAL A 48 14.44 -2.38 4.58
C VAL A 48 15.56 -1.94 5.53
N ASP A 49 16.71 -1.50 5.00
CA ASP A 49 17.85 -1.04 5.80
C ASP A 49 17.49 0.18 6.66
N ALA A 50 16.64 1.08 6.16
CA ALA A 50 16.14 2.23 6.92
C ALA A 50 15.10 1.83 7.98
N ALA A 51 14.27 0.82 7.71
CA ALA A 51 13.21 0.37 8.59
C ALA A 51 13.73 -0.49 9.75
N ALA A 52 14.64 -1.43 9.47
CA ALA A 52 15.16 -2.40 10.43
C ALA A 52 15.63 -1.80 11.77
N PRO A 53 16.49 -0.74 11.83
CA PRO A 53 16.92 -0.19 13.12
C PRO A 53 15.79 0.44 13.92
N ARG A 54 14.79 1.05 13.25
CA ARG A 54 13.63 1.66 13.91
C ARG A 54 12.71 0.60 14.51
N ILE A 55 12.51 -0.47 13.77
CA ILE A 55 11.78 -1.65 14.20
C ILE A 55 12.51 -2.32 15.37
N LEU A 56 13.84 -2.47 15.32
CA LEU A 56 14.62 -3.01 16.45
C LEU A 56 14.52 -2.13 17.71
N ALA A 57 14.37 -0.81 17.54
CA ALA A 57 14.14 0.15 18.62
C ALA A 57 12.68 0.16 19.17
N GLY A 58 11.89 -0.88 18.87
CA GLY A 58 10.52 -1.03 19.37
C GLY A 58 9.45 -0.35 18.51
N GLY A 59 9.81 0.17 17.33
CA GLY A 59 8.89 0.79 16.39
C GLY A 59 7.81 -0.15 15.85
N ARG A 60 6.72 0.43 15.34
CA ARG A 60 5.61 -0.30 14.72
C ARG A 60 5.72 -0.25 13.20
N LEU A 61 5.20 -1.28 12.53
CA LEU A 61 4.89 -1.26 11.10
C LEU A 61 3.47 -0.71 10.93
N VAL A 62 3.31 0.30 10.09
CA VAL A 62 2.03 0.99 9.86
C VAL A 62 1.72 1.00 8.37
N TYR A 63 0.78 0.17 7.94
CA TYR A 63 0.30 0.13 6.56
C TYR A 63 -0.80 1.16 6.36
N VAL A 64 -0.72 1.96 5.30
CA VAL A 64 -1.70 2.99 4.99
C VAL A 64 -2.09 2.89 3.53
N GLY A 65 -3.39 2.71 3.26
CA GLY A 65 -3.87 2.60 1.89
C GLY A 65 -5.39 2.62 1.76
N ALA A 66 -5.86 2.72 0.52
CA ALA A 66 -7.26 2.62 0.17
C ALA A 66 -7.52 1.40 -0.73
N GLY A 67 -8.77 0.95 -0.80
CA GLY A 67 -9.19 -0.12 -1.70
C GLY A 67 -8.31 -1.37 -1.62
N THR A 68 -7.90 -1.89 -2.77
CA THR A 68 -7.01 -3.07 -2.85
C THR A 68 -5.65 -2.83 -2.16
N SER A 69 -5.08 -1.63 -2.28
CA SER A 69 -3.79 -1.31 -1.67
C SER A 69 -3.84 -1.39 -0.14
N GLY A 70 -4.88 -0.81 0.47
CA GLY A 70 -5.09 -0.91 1.92
C GLY A 70 -5.38 -2.34 2.37
N ARG A 71 -6.15 -3.11 1.60
CA ARG A 71 -6.43 -4.53 1.91
C ARG A 71 -5.17 -5.40 1.86
N LEU A 72 -4.26 -5.17 0.92
CA LEU A 72 -2.97 -5.85 0.88
C LEU A 72 -2.10 -5.50 2.10
N GLY A 73 -2.13 -4.25 2.57
CA GLY A 73 -1.47 -3.85 3.81
C GLY A 73 -2.04 -4.57 5.04
N VAL A 74 -3.38 -4.66 5.13
CA VAL A 74 -4.06 -5.44 6.18
C VAL A 74 -3.65 -6.91 6.12
N LEU A 75 -3.65 -7.52 4.92
CA LEU A 75 -3.30 -8.92 4.72
C LEU A 75 -1.87 -9.21 5.18
N ASP A 76 -0.90 -8.38 4.80
CA ASP A 76 0.49 -8.55 5.25
C ASP A 76 0.59 -8.42 6.77
N GLY A 77 -0.04 -7.38 7.35
CA GLY A 77 0.00 -7.14 8.79
C GLY A 77 -0.56 -8.27 9.65
N VAL A 78 -1.65 -8.93 9.23
CA VAL A 78 -2.26 -10.04 10.01
C VAL A 78 -1.45 -11.32 9.97
N GLU A 79 -0.64 -11.55 8.93
CA GLU A 79 0.21 -12.74 8.80
C GLU A 79 1.50 -12.65 9.63
N LEU A 80 1.87 -11.45 10.11
CA LEU A 80 3.10 -11.27 10.89
C LEU A 80 3.07 -11.99 12.24
N LEU A 81 1.92 -11.98 12.94
CA LEU A 81 1.78 -12.69 14.22
C LEU A 81 1.97 -14.20 14.07
N PRO A 82 1.16 -14.92 13.26
CA PRO A 82 1.29 -16.38 13.16
C PRO A 82 2.62 -16.84 12.55
N THR A 83 3.22 -16.03 11.67
CA THR A 83 4.45 -16.42 10.95
C THR A 83 5.72 -16.12 11.76
N PHE A 84 5.78 -14.95 12.39
CA PHE A 84 7.01 -14.45 13.02
C PHE A 84 6.86 -14.18 14.52
N SER A 85 5.72 -14.51 15.13
CA SER A 85 5.37 -14.09 16.50
C SER A 85 5.47 -12.57 16.69
N TRP A 86 5.21 -11.81 15.63
CA TRP A 86 5.24 -10.35 15.67
C TRP A 86 4.07 -9.83 16.51
N PRO A 87 4.30 -8.92 17.49
CA PRO A 87 3.20 -8.42 18.32
C PRO A 87 2.15 -7.65 17.51
N ASN A 88 0.87 -7.95 17.72
CA ASN A 88 -0.24 -7.33 17.00
C ASN A 88 -0.24 -5.80 17.14
N GLU A 89 0.08 -5.29 18.33
CA GLU A 89 0.17 -3.86 18.62
C GLU A 89 1.30 -3.15 17.84
N ARG A 90 2.20 -3.92 17.21
CA ARG A 90 3.29 -3.43 16.36
C ARG A 90 3.03 -3.62 14.86
N ALA A 91 1.86 -4.07 14.47
CA ALA A 91 1.41 -4.18 13.08
C ALA A 91 0.05 -3.48 12.91
N LEU A 92 0.07 -2.21 12.53
CA LEU A 92 -1.12 -1.38 12.39
C LEU A 92 -1.47 -1.20 10.93
N SER A 93 -2.77 -1.14 10.63
CA SER A 93 -3.27 -0.88 9.29
C SER A 93 -4.34 0.20 9.32
N LEU A 94 -4.17 1.21 8.47
CA LEU A 94 -5.13 2.26 8.18
C LEU A 94 -5.68 2.01 6.78
N LEU A 95 -6.89 1.45 6.74
CA LEU A 95 -7.66 1.22 5.52
C LEU A 95 -8.67 2.35 5.36
N ALA A 96 -8.61 3.08 4.23
CA ALA A 96 -9.60 4.10 3.89
C ALA A 96 -11.03 3.55 3.96
N GLY A 97 -11.93 4.25 4.67
CA GLY A 97 -13.29 3.78 4.91
C GLY A 97 -13.41 2.77 6.06
N GLY A 98 -12.34 2.54 6.82
CA GLY A 98 -12.32 1.76 8.05
C GLY A 98 -12.57 0.26 7.84
N LYS A 99 -13.01 -0.42 8.90
CA LYS A 99 -13.16 -1.89 8.89
C LYS A 99 -14.15 -2.40 7.84
N GLN A 100 -15.21 -1.64 7.54
CA GLN A 100 -16.21 -2.03 6.54
C GLN A 100 -15.60 -2.09 5.13
N ALA A 101 -14.61 -1.22 4.85
CA ALA A 101 -13.91 -1.19 3.57
C ALA A 101 -13.15 -2.49 3.25
N MET A 102 -12.92 -3.35 4.25
CA MET A 102 -12.35 -4.69 4.06
C MET A 102 -13.25 -5.56 3.19
N PHE A 103 -14.57 -5.44 3.36
CA PHE A 103 -15.56 -6.33 2.72
C PHE A 103 -16.35 -5.65 1.60
N VAL A 104 -16.53 -4.33 1.67
CA VAL A 104 -17.32 -3.56 0.70
C VAL A 104 -16.54 -2.32 0.30
N ALA A 105 -16.44 -2.01 -1.00
CA ALA A 105 -15.81 -0.77 -1.43
C ALA A 105 -16.57 0.45 -0.87
N VAL A 106 -15.83 1.44 -0.37
CA VAL A 106 -16.38 2.71 0.12
C VAL A 106 -15.94 3.78 -0.86
N GLU A 107 -16.88 4.26 -1.68
CA GLU A 107 -16.63 5.27 -2.71
C GLU A 107 -16.18 6.59 -2.07
N GLY A 108 -15.18 7.25 -2.67
CA GLY A 108 -14.66 8.54 -2.21
C GLY A 108 -13.79 8.50 -0.94
N ALA A 109 -13.65 7.35 -0.27
CA ALA A 109 -12.83 7.24 0.93
C ALA A 109 -11.34 7.56 0.70
N GLU A 110 -10.86 7.35 -0.54
CA GLU A 110 -9.47 7.60 -0.92
C GLU A 110 -9.14 9.09 -1.15
N ASP A 111 -10.17 9.91 -1.34
CA ASP A 111 -10.07 11.34 -1.60
C ASP A 111 -10.21 12.20 -0.33
N ASP A 112 -10.65 11.62 0.79
CA ASP A 112 -10.83 12.35 2.05
C ASP A 112 -9.49 12.55 2.80
N ALA A 113 -8.74 13.55 2.35
CA ALA A 113 -7.48 13.96 2.98
C ALA A 113 -7.64 14.41 4.44
N ALA A 114 -8.80 15.00 4.80
CA ALA A 114 -9.04 15.50 6.15
C ALA A 114 -9.30 14.36 7.13
N GLN A 115 -9.98 13.30 6.69
CA GLN A 115 -10.16 12.08 7.46
C GLN A 115 -8.84 11.32 7.61
N GLY A 116 -8.09 11.12 6.51
CA GLY A 116 -6.77 10.48 6.57
C GLY A 116 -5.78 11.19 7.50
N ALA A 117 -5.83 12.54 7.53
CA ALA A 117 -5.00 13.32 8.46
C ALA A 117 -5.37 13.08 9.94
N ARG A 118 -6.67 13.01 10.24
CA ARG A 118 -7.15 12.73 11.60
C ARG A 118 -6.73 11.33 12.04
N GLU A 119 -6.95 10.32 11.20
CA GLU A 119 -6.61 8.93 11.50
C GLU A 119 -5.09 8.75 11.70
N ILE A 120 -4.25 9.38 10.87
CA ILE A 120 -2.78 9.35 11.05
C ILE A 120 -2.35 10.05 12.35
N GLN A 121 -3.03 11.13 12.76
CA GLN A 121 -2.75 11.79 14.03
C GLN A 121 -3.13 10.91 15.22
N GLU A 122 -4.28 10.22 15.15
CA GLU A 122 -4.76 9.30 16.19
C GLU A 122 -3.83 8.11 16.42
N LEU A 123 -3.07 7.68 15.39
CA LEU A 123 -2.04 6.64 15.55
C LEU A 123 -0.88 7.05 16.47
N ALA A 124 -0.75 8.34 16.79
CA ALA A 124 0.31 8.89 17.64
C ALA A 124 1.71 8.40 17.23
N LEU A 125 2.02 8.54 15.94
CA LEU A 125 3.27 8.04 15.36
C LEU A 125 4.51 8.63 16.06
N THR A 126 5.45 7.75 16.36
CA THR A 126 6.77 8.02 16.94
C THR A 126 7.85 8.02 15.85
N ALA A 127 9.05 8.48 16.18
CA ALA A 127 10.19 8.47 15.25
C ALA A 127 10.66 7.04 14.87
N ASN A 128 10.28 6.03 15.67
CA ASN A 128 10.62 4.64 15.41
C ASN A 128 9.55 3.92 14.54
N ASP A 129 8.39 4.53 14.31
CA ASP A 129 7.39 3.90 13.46
C ASP A 129 7.79 3.96 11.99
N VAL A 130 7.51 2.86 11.27
CA VAL A 130 7.74 2.74 9.83
C VAL A 130 6.38 2.74 9.15
N VAL A 131 6.12 3.80 8.39
CA VAL A 131 4.86 3.95 7.65
C VAL A 131 5.07 3.49 6.21
N MET A 132 4.31 2.48 5.80
CA MET A 132 4.24 1.98 4.43
C MET A 132 2.96 2.48 3.78
N LEU A 133 3.11 3.48 2.92
CA LEU A 133 2.01 4.03 2.13
C LEU A 133 1.89 3.27 0.81
N ILE A 134 0.71 2.71 0.57
CA ILE A 134 0.45 1.85 -0.60
C ILE A 134 -0.64 2.51 -1.45
N ALA A 135 -0.26 2.94 -2.64
CA ALA A 135 -1.17 3.54 -3.62
C ALA A 135 -0.60 3.35 -5.04
N ALA A 136 -1.30 2.58 -5.88
CA ALA A 136 -0.86 2.32 -7.26
C ALA A 136 -0.73 3.61 -8.10
N SER A 137 -1.67 4.56 -7.92
CA SER A 137 -1.64 5.85 -8.60
C SER A 137 -0.49 6.75 -8.15
N GLY A 138 0.10 6.47 -6.98
CA GLY A 138 1.09 7.33 -6.33
C GLY A 138 0.55 8.71 -5.94
N ALA A 139 -0.77 8.93 -6.02
CA ALA A 139 -1.42 10.23 -5.86
C ALA A 139 -2.60 10.24 -4.87
N THR A 140 -2.93 9.12 -4.22
CA THR A 140 -4.06 8.99 -3.28
C THR A 140 -3.98 10.01 -2.12
N PRO A 141 -4.85 11.04 -2.09
CA PRO A 141 -4.74 12.18 -1.17
C PRO A 141 -4.86 11.80 0.31
N MET A 142 -5.78 10.89 0.65
CA MET A 142 -5.99 10.41 2.03
C MET A 142 -4.68 9.96 2.67
N CYS A 143 -3.84 9.25 1.91
CA CYS A 143 -2.61 8.66 2.42
C CYS A 143 -1.44 9.64 2.32
N LEU A 144 -1.28 10.33 1.18
CA LEU A 144 -0.03 11.04 0.86
C LEU A 144 0.13 12.35 1.60
N VAL A 145 -0.93 13.14 1.69
CA VAL A 145 -0.86 14.48 2.28
C VAL A 145 -0.46 14.40 3.75
N PRO A 146 -1.09 13.55 4.59
CA PRO A 146 -0.75 13.54 6.00
C PRO A 146 0.58 12.86 6.29
N CYS A 147 0.95 11.80 5.55
CA CYS A 147 2.26 11.17 5.68
C CYS A 147 3.41 12.15 5.34
N ARG A 148 3.25 12.97 4.30
CA ARG A 148 4.24 14.01 3.95
C ARG A 148 4.31 15.13 4.97
N GLN A 149 3.17 15.58 5.49
CA GLN A 149 3.14 16.58 6.56
C GLN A 149 3.85 16.07 7.81
N ARG A 150 3.61 14.82 8.20
CA ARG A 150 4.22 14.22 9.40
C ARG A 150 5.71 13.96 9.23
N ALA A 151 6.16 13.47 8.07
CA ALA A 151 7.58 13.24 7.79
C ALA A 151 8.43 14.51 7.89
N ARG A 152 7.84 15.71 7.73
CA ARG A 152 8.51 17.00 7.93
C ARG A 152 8.58 17.46 9.38
N LEU A 153 7.79 16.84 10.27
CA LEU A 153 7.67 17.21 11.69
C LEU A 153 8.45 16.27 12.61
N VAL A 154 8.89 15.11 12.11
CA VAL A 154 9.80 14.22 12.82
C VAL A 154 11.23 14.63 12.43
N PRO A 155 12.06 15.10 13.38
CA PRO A 155 13.43 15.53 13.10
C PRO A 155 14.34 14.40 12.61
#